data_AF-A0A2V6AIS6-F1
#
_entry.id   AF-A0A2V6AIS6-F1
#
_cell.length_a   1.000
_cell.length_b   1.000
_cell.length_c   1.000
_cell.angle_alpha   90.00
_cell.angle_beta   90.00
_cell.angle_gamma   90.00
#
_symmetry.space_group_name_H-M   'P 1'
#
loop_
_entity.id
_entity.type
_entity.pdbx_description
1 polymer ?
#
loop_
_entity_poly.entity_id
_entity_poly.type
_entity_poly.pdbx_seq_one_letter_code
_entity_poly.pdbx_strand_id
1 'polypeptide(L)'
;MDLNHVFLFLAVVSPLLVLARAWRPDESYRGWRIAALVVLTITGLAWMFWRPVAGYIGGGAWFVLLFLPAIGLRKMTELASRGDYKSARKLGAALQILHPSAELREQLLLFHDLETRQNHRVAFSSVPVGDGITQQVRPRHFRRAPAVLILILLNAAAFLFEISFGDWNDPEVLHQIGALEPYAVVQGEYWRLFTALFLHGGLAHLLFNLFALYVLGPPLERAIGAVRFALCYLISGLASSTGVVLLTVTGLVQVFQLVGASGCIMGIVGAWAGFLLRHRHAPQAKQRLANIFMIIAIQTAFDLSTPQVSMAAHLCGLVAGFFLGLILAPRPVAASAGPP
;
A
#
# COMPACT_ATOMS: atom_id res chain seq x y z
N MET A 1 -11.63 14.07 1.57
CA MET A 1 -11.77 12.69 2.09
C MET A 1 -11.87 12.75 3.62
N ASP A 2 -12.90 12.13 4.23
CA ASP A 2 -13.07 12.15 5.69
C ASP A 2 -12.16 11.10 6.38
N LEU A 3 -11.22 11.59 7.19
CA LEU A 3 -10.28 10.74 7.94
C LEU A 3 -10.97 9.83 8.95
N ASN A 4 -12.07 10.28 9.56
CA ASN A 4 -12.82 9.47 10.51
C ASN A 4 -13.39 8.23 9.81
N HIS A 5 -14.00 8.40 8.63
CA HIS A 5 -14.47 7.28 7.83
C HIS A 5 -13.35 6.32 7.42
N VAL A 6 -12.19 6.82 7.00
CA VAL A 6 -11.05 5.98 6.61
C VAL A 6 -10.55 5.14 7.80
N PHE A 7 -10.39 5.75 8.97
CA PHE A 7 -9.97 5.00 10.15
C PHE A 7 -11.02 3.99 10.61
N LEU A 8 -12.30 4.32 10.49
CA LEU A 8 -13.39 3.39 10.76
C LEU A 8 -13.32 2.17 9.84
N PHE A 9 -13.12 2.39 8.53
CA PHE A 9 -12.95 1.30 7.56
C PHE A 9 -11.78 0.39 7.93
N LEU A 10 -10.60 0.97 8.23
CA LEU A 10 -9.42 0.19 8.64
C LEU A 10 -9.66 -0.60 9.93
N ALA A 11 -10.29 0.03 10.91
CA ALA A 11 -10.62 -0.57 12.21
C ALA A 11 -11.67 -1.68 12.13
N VAL A 12 -12.39 -1.82 11.00
CA VAL A 12 -13.33 -2.92 10.76
C VAL A 12 -12.70 -3.98 9.86
N VAL A 13 -12.22 -3.60 8.68
CA VAL A 13 -11.76 -4.55 7.65
C VAL A 13 -10.48 -5.27 8.08
N SER A 14 -9.52 -4.56 8.70
CA SER A 14 -8.26 -5.20 9.10
C SER A 14 -8.46 -6.27 10.18
N PRO A 15 -9.21 -6.04 11.28
CA PRO A 15 -9.52 -7.11 12.24
C PRO A 15 -10.30 -8.27 11.63
N LEU A 16 -11.27 -8.02 10.76
CA LEU A 16 -12.03 -9.09 10.09
C LEU A 16 -11.12 -9.98 9.24
N LEU A 17 -10.16 -9.38 8.51
CA LEU A 17 -9.16 -10.14 7.76
C LEU A 17 -8.22 -10.94 8.66
N VAL A 18 -7.83 -10.39 9.82
CA VAL A 18 -7.05 -11.12 10.82
C VAL A 18 -7.83 -12.33 11.33
N LEU A 19 -9.11 -12.16 11.66
CA LEU A 19 -9.99 -13.25 12.11
C LEU A 19 -10.19 -14.32 11.03
N ALA A 20 -10.39 -13.91 9.77
CA ALA A 20 -10.53 -14.85 8.65
C ALA A 20 -9.27 -15.70 8.45
N ARG A 21 -8.07 -15.11 8.61
CA ARG A 21 -6.79 -15.86 8.52
C ARG A 21 -6.54 -16.72 9.74
N ALA A 22 -6.94 -16.25 10.91
CA ALA A 22 -6.76 -16.92 12.20
C ALA A 22 -7.88 -17.90 12.56
N TRP A 23 -8.76 -18.24 11.60
CA TRP A 23 -9.91 -19.12 11.85
C TRP A 23 -9.52 -20.55 12.24
N ARG A 24 -8.29 -20.99 11.94
CA ARG A 24 -7.79 -22.29 12.41
C ARG A 24 -7.52 -22.24 13.92
N PRO A 25 -8.02 -23.20 14.72
CA PRO A 25 -7.88 -23.21 16.18
C PRO A 25 -6.47 -23.66 16.61
N ASP A 26 -5.45 -22.95 16.14
CA ASP A 26 -4.08 -23.09 16.61
C ASP A 26 -3.81 -22.08 17.75
N GLU A 27 -3.05 -22.50 18.75
CA GLU A 27 -2.63 -21.69 19.90
C GLU A 27 -1.84 -20.45 19.44
N SER A 28 -1.04 -20.59 18.37
CA SER A 28 -0.22 -19.51 17.79
C SER A 28 -1.03 -18.25 17.43
N TYR A 29 -2.28 -18.40 16.96
CA TYR A 29 -3.09 -17.25 16.52
C TYR A 29 -4.01 -16.67 17.61
N ARG A 30 -3.98 -17.20 18.84
CA ARG A 30 -4.91 -16.78 19.90
C ARG A 30 -4.80 -15.28 20.24
N GLY A 31 -3.58 -14.76 20.38
CA GLY A 31 -3.35 -13.34 20.68
C GLY A 31 -3.90 -12.40 19.60
N TRP A 32 -3.72 -12.75 18.32
CA TRP A 32 -4.23 -11.97 17.19
C TRP A 32 -5.75 -11.96 17.10
N ARG A 33 -6.41 -13.08 17.44
CA ARG A 33 -7.87 -13.16 17.50
C ARG A 33 -8.44 -12.26 18.59
N ILE A 34 -7.86 -12.32 19.79
CA ILE A 34 -8.30 -11.48 20.92
C ILE A 34 -8.12 -10.00 20.58
N ALA A 35 -6.94 -9.60 20.09
CA ALA A 35 -6.69 -8.22 19.70
C ALA A 35 -7.69 -7.74 18.62
N ALA A 36 -7.97 -8.57 17.61
CA ALA A 36 -8.94 -8.24 16.56
C ALA A 36 -10.37 -8.07 17.11
N LEU A 37 -10.82 -8.97 17.99
CA LEU A 37 -12.13 -8.87 18.64
C LEU A 37 -12.23 -7.61 19.50
N VAL A 38 -11.19 -7.30 20.29
CA VAL A 38 -11.15 -6.09 21.13
C VAL A 38 -11.26 -4.83 20.27
N VAL A 39 -10.52 -4.75 19.15
CA VAL A 39 -10.63 -3.61 18.22
C VAL A 39 -12.04 -3.49 17.66
N LEU A 40 -12.67 -4.60 17.24
CA LEU A 40 -14.04 -4.58 16.73
C LEU A 40 -15.05 -4.16 17.80
N THR A 41 -14.90 -4.64 19.04
CA THR A 41 -15.77 -4.26 20.16
C THR A 41 -15.63 -2.77 20.48
N ILE A 42 -14.39 -2.25 20.61
CA ILE A 42 -14.15 -0.83 20.86
C ILE A 42 -14.74 0.01 19.72
N THR A 43 -14.52 -0.39 18.47
CA THR A 43 -15.04 0.32 17.29
C THR A 43 -16.56 0.29 17.25
N GLY A 44 -17.19 -0.85 17.55
CA GLY A 44 -18.65 -1.01 17.59
C GLY A 44 -19.29 -0.16 18.69
N LEU A 45 -18.72 -0.18 19.90
CA LEU A 45 -19.19 0.68 21.01
C LEU A 45 -19.00 2.16 20.66
N ALA A 46 -17.85 2.53 20.12
CA ALA A 46 -17.59 3.90 19.70
C ALA A 46 -18.58 4.35 18.61
N TRP A 47 -18.93 3.48 17.66
CA TRP A 47 -19.95 3.76 16.66
C TRP A 47 -21.37 3.85 17.24
N MET A 48 -21.69 3.13 18.30
CA MET A 48 -23.00 3.23 18.96
C MET A 48 -23.16 4.53 19.76
N PHE A 49 -22.13 4.93 20.52
CA PHE A 49 -22.24 6.04 21.48
C PHE A 49 -21.63 7.36 20.97
N TRP A 50 -20.62 7.31 20.09
CA TRP A 50 -19.84 8.48 19.63
C TRP A 50 -19.56 8.45 18.12
N ARG A 51 -20.61 8.31 17.29
CA ARG A 51 -20.52 8.22 15.82
C ARG A 51 -19.54 9.21 15.16
N PRO A 52 -19.52 10.51 15.50
CA PRO A 52 -18.66 11.48 14.81
C PRO A 52 -17.15 11.24 14.97
N VAL A 53 -16.74 10.51 16.02
CA VAL A 53 -15.33 10.24 16.34
C VAL A 53 -15.01 8.75 16.40
N ALA A 54 -15.98 7.90 16.07
CA ALA A 54 -15.87 6.45 16.19
C ALA A 54 -14.69 5.87 15.41
N GLY A 55 -14.40 6.45 14.24
CA GLY A 55 -13.26 6.08 13.42
C GLY A 55 -11.93 6.41 14.07
N TYR A 56 -11.78 7.57 14.70
CA TYR A 56 -10.55 7.90 15.44
C TYR A 56 -10.32 6.98 16.64
N ILE A 57 -11.39 6.66 17.38
CA ILE A 57 -11.33 5.74 18.54
C ILE A 57 -10.97 4.31 18.08
N GLY A 58 -11.72 3.78 17.10
CA GLY A 58 -11.48 2.46 16.55
C GLY A 58 -10.13 2.35 15.85
N GLY A 59 -9.75 3.38 15.08
CA GLY A 59 -8.46 3.49 14.40
C GLY A 59 -7.28 3.55 15.37
N GLY A 60 -7.42 4.28 16.49
CA GLY A 60 -6.43 4.28 17.56
C GLY A 60 -6.24 2.90 18.19
N ALA A 61 -7.35 2.22 18.51
CA ALA A 61 -7.31 0.85 19.03
C ALA A 61 -6.66 -0.12 18.02
N TRP A 62 -7.05 -0.04 16.75
CA TRP A 62 -6.45 -0.80 15.65
C TRP A 62 -4.94 -0.55 15.54
N PHE A 63 -4.53 0.71 15.61
CA PHE A 63 -3.13 1.09 15.49
C PHE A 63 -2.29 0.46 16.60
N VAL A 64 -2.75 0.57 17.85
CA VAL A 64 -2.02 0.09 19.04
C VAL A 64 -2.02 -1.45 19.13
N LEU A 65 -3.15 -2.09 18.85
CA LEU A 65 -3.35 -3.52 19.13
C LEU A 65 -3.02 -4.44 17.95
N LEU A 66 -3.05 -3.94 16.72
CA LEU A 66 -2.82 -4.75 15.52
C LEU A 66 -1.66 -4.23 14.69
N PHE A 67 -1.70 -2.95 14.30
CA PHE A 67 -0.73 -2.40 13.36
C PHE A 67 0.68 -2.29 13.95
N LEU A 68 0.80 -1.67 15.13
CA LEU A 68 2.08 -1.44 15.81
C LEU A 68 2.76 -2.77 16.20
N PRO A 69 2.06 -3.77 16.77
CA PRO A 69 2.63 -5.10 16.99
C PRO A 69 3.10 -5.77 15.70
N ALA A 70 2.32 -5.71 14.62
CA ALA A 70 2.68 -6.34 13.35
C ALA A 70 3.98 -5.76 12.76
N ILE A 71 4.15 -4.44 12.84
CA ILE A 71 5.39 -3.77 12.42
C ILE A 71 6.54 -4.14 13.34
N GLY A 72 6.30 -4.13 14.65
CA GLY A 72 7.29 -4.50 15.66
C GLY A 72 7.83 -5.91 15.44
N LEU A 73 6.96 -6.90 15.21
CA LEU A 73 7.37 -8.28 14.93
C LEU A 73 8.20 -8.40 13.65
N ARG A 74 7.85 -7.65 12.59
CA ARG A 74 8.66 -7.60 11.35
C ARG A 74 10.04 -6.99 11.60
N LYS A 75 10.11 -5.93 12.39
CA LYS A 75 11.38 -5.28 12.71
C LYS A 75 12.26 -6.16 13.60
N MET A 76 11.64 -6.85 14.55
CA MET A 76 12.30 -7.82 15.42
C MET A 76 12.93 -8.97 14.61
N THR A 77 12.18 -9.55 13.67
CA THR A 77 12.71 -10.60 12.77
C THR A 77 13.82 -10.07 11.85
N GLU A 78 13.74 -8.82 11.39
CA GLU A 78 14.83 -8.17 10.63
C GLU A 78 16.10 -7.96 11.47
N LEU A 79 15.97 -7.58 12.75
CA LEU A 79 17.12 -7.45 13.65
C LEU A 79 17.77 -8.81 13.93
N ALA A 80 16.94 -9.82 14.20
CA ALA A 80 17.41 -11.19 14.43
C ALA A 80 18.12 -11.78 13.19
N SER A 81 17.63 -11.50 11.97
CA SER A 81 18.28 -11.97 10.74
C SER A 81 19.62 -11.29 10.46
N ARG A 82 19.86 -10.11 11.04
CA ARG A 82 21.15 -9.40 11.01
C ARG A 82 22.09 -9.82 12.15
N GLY A 83 21.67 -10.74 13.02
CA GLY A 83 22.43 -11.19 14.18
C GLY A 83 22.41 -10.23 15.38
N ASP A 84 21.55 -9.21 15.38
CA ASP A 84 21.35 -8.31 16.54
C ASP A 84 20.25 -8.85 17.46
N TYR A 85 20.56 -9.96 18.14
CA TYR A 85 19.61 -10.65 19.02
C TYR A 85 19.26 -9.82 20.27
N LYS A 86 20.17 -8.96 20.75
CA LYS A 86 19.93 -8.09 21.91
C LYS A 86 18.84 -7.05 21.61
N SER A 87 18.94 -6.34 20.49
CA SER A 87 17.92 -5.37 20.08
C SER A 87 16.60 -6.08 19.73
N ALA A 88 16.67 -7.23 19.06
CA ALA A 88 15.48 -8.04 18.78
C ALA A 88 14.76 -8.45 20.08
N ARG A 89 15.49 -8.91 21.09
CA ARG A 89 14.94 -9.29 22.40
C ARG A 89 14.33 -8.11 23.15
N LYS A 90 15.01 -6.95 23.19
CA LYS A 90 14.46 -5.73 23.80
C LYS A 90 13.16 -5.30 23.14
N LEU A 91 13.13 -5.30 21.81
CA LEU A 91 11.94 -4.94 21.04
C LEU A 91 10.82 -5.95 21.28
N GLY A 92 11.10 -7.25 21.25
CA GLY A 92 10.10 -8.28 21.52
C GLY A 92 9.55 -8.22 22.95
N ALA A 93 10.37 -7.89 23.95
CA ALA A 93 9.91 -7.70 25.34
C ALA A 93 8.96 -6.50 25.46
N ALA A 94 9.23 -5.39 24.76
CA ALA A 94 8.31 -4.27 24.70
C ALA A 94 6.99 -4.64 23.98
N LEU A 95 7.08 -5.41 22.88
CA LEU A 95 5.91 -5.87 22.12
C LEU A 95 5.04 -6.84 22.91
N GLN A 96 5.63 -7.60 23.83
CA GLN A 96 4.91 -8.54 24.68
C GLN A 96 3.88 -7.88 25.60
N ILE A 97 4.07 -6.60 25.95
CA ILE A 97 3.11 -5.81 26.71
C ILE A 97 1.85 -5.56 25.87
N LEU A 98 2.02 -5.27 24.58
CA LEU A 98 0.94 -4.97 23.64
C LEU A 98 0.30 -6.24 23.07
N HIS A 99 1.06 -7.32 22.95
CA HIS A 99 0.63 -8.58 22.35
C HIS A 99 1.19 -9.79 23.11
N PRO A 100 0.49 -10.26 24.16
CA PRO A 100 0.91 -11.42 24.93
C PRO A 100 0.58 -12.71 24.16
N SER A 101 1.44 -13.10 23.21
CA SER A 101 1.36 -14.39 22.52
C SER A 101 2.41 -15.38 23.03
N ALA A 102 2.05 -16.67 23.06
CA ALA A 102 2.96 -17.76 23.40
C ALA A 102 4.13 -17.85 22.40
N GLU A 103 3.85 -17.64 21.12
CA GLU A 103 4.86 -17.65 20.07
C GLU A 103 5.93 -16.55 20.27
N LEU A 104 5.53 -15.34 20.67
CA LEU A 104 6.48 -14.27 20.96
C LEU A 104 7.33 -14.60 22.20
N ARG A 105 6.76 -15.30 23.20
CA ARG A 105 7.52 -15.80 24.36
C ARG A 105 8.61 -16.79 23.93
N GLU A 106 8.26 -17.75 23.08
CA GLU A 106 9.19 -18.75 22.59
C GLU A 106 10.30 -18.12 21.72
N GLN A 107 9.96 -17.17 20.85
CA GLN A 107 10.94 -16.43 20.06
C GLN A 107 11.90 -15.61 20.93
N LEU A 108 11.40 -14.98 22.00
CA LEU A 108 12.24 -14.24 22.94
C LEU A 108 13.22 -15.15 23.69
N LEU A 109 12.77 -16.34 24.11
CA LEU A 109 13.63 -17.35 24.73
C LEU A 109 14.72 -17.82 23.75
N LEU A 110 14.35 -18.07 22.49
CA LEU A 110 15.30 -18.45 21.45
C LEU A 110 16.33 -17.34 21.18
N PHE A 111 15.92 -16.07 21.10
CA PHE A 111 16.86 -14.97 20.94
C PHE A 111 17.78 -14.79 22.13
N HIS A 112 17.33 -15.10 23.35
CA HIS A 112 18.18 -15.08 24.53
C HIS A 112 19.26 -16.18 24.48
N ASP A 113 18.91 -17.40 24.09
CA ASP A 113 19.88 -18.50 23.91
C ASP A 113 20.88 -18.22 22.77
N LEU A 114 20.44 -17.58 21.68
CA LEU A 114 21.33 -17.16 20.61
C LEU A 114 22.28 -16.03 21.05
N GLU A 115 21.78 -15.05 21.81
CA GLU A 115 22.59 -13.97 22.40
C GLU A 115 23.68 -14.53 23.32
N THR A 116 23.35 -15.48 24.19
CA THR A 116 24.32 -16.10 25.12
C THR A 116 25.38 -16.91 24.37
N ARG A 117 24.98 -17.70 23.36
CA ARG A 117 25.92 -18.45 22.50
C ARG A 117 26.84 -17.55 21.68
N GLN A 118 26.32 -16.43 21.16
CA GLN A 118 27.12 -15.47 20.42
C GLN A 118 28.17 -14.81 21.34
N ASN A 119 27.76 -14.39 22.54
CA ASN A 119 28.68 -13.83 23.53
C ASN A 119 29.75 -14.85 23.96
N HIS A 120 29.40 -16.12 24.12
CA HIS A 120 30.36 -17.19 24.38
C HIS A 120 31.33 -17.41 23.21
N ARG A 121 30.87 -17.41 21.95
CA ARG A 121 31.76 -17.52 20.77
C ARG A 121 32.77 -16.39 20.68
N VAL A 122 32.34 -15.15 20.94
CA VAL A 122 33.23 -13.98 20.95
C VAL A 122 34.25 -14.06 22.09
N ALA A 123 33.83 -14.55 23.27
CA ALA A 123 34.74 -14.75 24.40
C ALA A 123 35.82 -15.82 24.14
N PHE A 124 35.55 -16.81 23.28
CA PHE A 124 36.52 -17.85 22.89
C PHE A 124 37.26 -17.53 21.57
N SER A 125 36.86 -16.52 20.79
CA SER A 125 37.53 -16.11 19.55
C SER A 125 38.47 -14.91 19.77
N SER A 126 39.52 -15.08 20.57
CA SER A 126 40.62 -14.11 20.69
C SER A 126 41.75 -14.33 19.67
N VAL A 127 41.46 -14.95 18.52
CA VAL A 127 42.40 -15.11 17.40
C VAL A 127 41.84 -14.31 16.21
N PRO A 128 42.60 -13.38 15.62
CA PRO A 128 42.10 -12.55 14.52
C PRO A 128 42.01 -13.40 13.25
N VAL A 129 40.78 -13.73 12.86
CA VAL A 129 40.47 -14.33 11.55
C VAL A 129 39.88 -13.22 10.69
N GLY A 130 40.50 -13.03 9.52
CA GLY A 130 40.36 -11.86 8.65
C GLY A 130 38.93 -11.48 8.23
N ASP A 131 38.80 -10.19 7.92
CA ASP A 131 37.62 -9.51 7.42
C ASP A 131 36.99 -10.25 6.22
N GLY A 132 35.92 -11.01 6.50
CA GLY A 132 35.19 -11.81 5.53
C GLY A 132 33.71 -11.44 5.49
N ILE A 133 33.36 -10.52 4.59
CA ILE A 133 32.06 -10.40 3.91
C ILE A 133 30.82 -10.23 4.81
N THR A 134 30.69 -9.06 5.45
CA THR A 134 29.35 -8.48 5.67
C THR A 134 28.93 -7.72 4.42
N GLN A 135 28.36 -8.41 3.42
CA GLN A 135 27.62 -7.74 2.36
C GLN A 135 26.40 -7.06 2.99
N GLN A 136 26.55 -5.76 3.29
CA GLN A 136 25.44 -4.88 3.62
C GLN A 136 24.48 -4.85 2.42
N VAL A 137 23.42 -5.67 2.44
CA VAL A 137 22.26 -5.48 1.57
C VAL A 137 21.51 -4.25 2.08
N ARG A 138 22.01 -3.06 1.79
CA ARG A 138 21.27 -1.81 2.02
C ARG A 138 20.01 -1.86 1.15
N PRO A 139 18.80 -1.67 1.69
CA PRO A 139 17.58 -1.64 0.90
C PRO A 139 17.54 -0.34 0.09
N ARG A 140 18.19 -0.33 -1.08
CA ARG A 140 18.14 0.78 -2.04
C ARG A 140 16.83 0.70 -2.84
N HIS A 141 15.70 0.99 -2.21
CA HIS A 141 14.39 0.99 -2.88
C HIS A 141 14.31 2.06 -3.98
N PHE A 142 14.76 3.29 -3.72
CA PHE A 142 14.62 4.43 -4.65
C PHE A 142 15.57 4.41 -5.84
N ARG A 143 16.81 3.91 -5.71
CA ARG A 143 17.74 3.78 -6.84
C ARG A 143 17.28 2.77 -7.90
N ARG A 144 16.24 1.99 -7.63
CA ARG A 144 15.73 0.94 -8.52
C ARG A 144 14.33 1.23 -9.08
N ALA A 145 13.74 2.40 -8.80
CA ALA A 145 12.41 2.80 -9.27
C ALA A 145 12.30 4.32 -9.52
N PRO A 146 13.03 4.87 -10.52
CA PRO A 146 13.02 6.30 -10.82
C PRO A 146 11.66 6.85 -11.29
N ALA A 147 10.88 6.10 -12.07
CA ALA A 147 9.58 6.58 -12.57
C ALA A 147 8.58 6.76 -11.42
N VAL A 148 8.53 5.84 -10.47
CA VAL A 148 7.72 5.98 -9.25
C VAL A 148 8.12 7.25 -8.48
N LEU A 149 9.42 7.48 -8.28
CA LEU A 149 9.89 8.67 -7.56
C LEU A 149 9.46 9.96 -8.29
N ILE A 150 9.66 10.02 -9.61
CA ILE A 150 9.25 11.18 -10.41
C ILE A 150 7.75 11.42 -10.29
N LEU A 151 6.93 10.37 -10.41
CA LEU A 151 5.48 10.51 -10.27
C LEU A 151 5.06 10.96 -8.86
N ILE A 152 5.73 10.48 -7.81
CA ILE A 152 5.49 10.97 -6.44
C ILE A 152 5.80 12.47 -6.34
N LEU A 153 6.94 12.91 -6.88
CA LEU A 153 7.34 14.31 -6.88
C LEU A 153 6.39 15.17 -7.71
N LEU A 154 5.91 14.68 -8.85
CA LEU A 154 4.94 15.38 -9.69
C LEU A 154 3.60 15.57 -8.98
N ASN A 155 3.08 14.54 -8.31
CA ASN A 155 1.85 14.66 -7.52
C ASN A 155 2.03 15.63 -6.33
N ALA A 156 3.19 15.59 -5.66
CA ALA A 156 3.49 16.53 -4.59
C ALA A 156 3.62 17.98 -5.11
N ALA A 157 4.24 18.19 -6.27
CA ALA A 157 4.38 19.50 -6.89
C ALA A 157 3.02 20.04 -7.38
N ALA A 158 2.18 19.18 -7.99
CA ALA A 158 0.82 19.54 -8.36
C ALA A 158 0.00 19.95 -7.13
N PHE A 159 0.13 19.21 -6.03
CA PHE A 159 -0.54 19.59 -4.80
C PHE A 159 -0.04 20.94 -4.25
N LEU A 160 1.27 21.20 -4.23
CA LEU A 160 1.78 22.52 -3.84
C LEU A 160 1.24 23.65 -4.72
N PHE A 161 1.04 23.39 -6.01
CA PHE A 161 0.40 24.32 -6.94
C PHE A 161 -1.10 24.50 -6.61
N GLU A 162 -1.85 23.44 -6.26
CA GLU A 162 -3.24 23.55 -5.79
C GLU A 162 -3.37 24.51 -4.60
N ILE A 163 -2.47 24.37 -3.61
CA ILE A 163 -2.45 25.22 -2.41
C ILE A 163 -2.21 26.70 -2.75
N SER A 164 -1.48 27.00 -3.83
CA SER A 164 -1.21 28.39 -4.20
C SER A 164 -2.41 29.11 -4.83
N PHE A 165 -3.48 28.38 -5.21
CA PHE A 165 -4.69 28.95 -5.81
C PHE A 165 -5.84 29.15 -4.81
N GLY A 166 -5.78 28.55 -3.62
CA GLY A 166 -6.81 28.71 -2.59
C GLY A 166 -6.89 27.54 -1.62
N ASP A 167 -8.09 27.31 -1.08
CA ASP A 167 -8.36 26.13 -0.26
C ASP A 167 -8.31 24.87 -1.14
N TRP A 168 -7.40 23.95 -0.80
CA TRP A 168 -7.18 22.68 -1.50
C TRP A 168 -8.38 21.72 -1.43
N ASN A 169 -9.40 22.04 -0.64
CA ASN A 169 -10.67 21.29 -0.58
C ASN A 169 -11.81 21.99 -1.33
N ASP A 170 -11.60 23.18 -1.88
CA ASP A 170 -12.64 23.93 -2.58
C ASP A 170 -12.88 23.33 -3.98
N PRO A 171 -14.10 22.82 -4.28
CA PRO A 171 -14.45 22.31 -5.60
C PRO A 171 -14.28 23.36 -6.72
N GLU A 172 -14.44 24.64 -6.41
CA GLU A 172 -14.27 25.72 -7.39
C GLU A 172 -12.80 25.92 -7.76
N VAL A 173 -11.89 25.86 -6.79
CA VAL A 173 -10.44 25.89 -7.04
C VAL A 173 -10.05 24.70 -7.91
N LEU A 174 -10.52 23.49 -7.57
CA LEU A 174 -10.27 22.27 -8.33
C LEU A 174 -10.85 22.35 -9.75
N HIS A 175 -12.03 22.95 -9.94
CA HIS A 175 -12.63 23.20 -11.24
C HIS A 175 -11.70 24.04 -12.12
N GLN A 176 -11.21 25.17 -11.60
CA GLN A 176 -10.38 26.12 -12.35
C GLN A 176 -9.04 25.54 -12.79
N ILE A 177 -8.43 24.69 -11.97
CA ILE A 177 -7.08 24.15 -12.22
C ILE A 177 -7.08 22.79 -12.93
N GLY A 178 -8.25 22.21 -13.23
CA GLY A 178 -8.37 21.06 -14.13
C GLY A 178 -8.92 19.78 -13.55
N ALA A 179 -9.79 19.85 -12.55
CA ALA A 179 -10.56 18.68 -12.15
C ALA A 179 -11.32 18.08 -13.34
N LEU A 180 -11.47 16.75 -13.32
CA LEU A 180 -12.19 16.05 -14.35
C LEU A 180 -13.69 16.31 -14.17
N GLU A 181 -14.27 16.98 -15.16
CA GLU A 181 -15.69 17.26 -15.23
C GLU A 181 -16.24 16.72 -16.55
N PRO A 182 -17.05 15.64 -16.51
CA PRO A 182 -17.44 14.92 -17.72
C PRO A 182 -18.07 15.80 -18.80
N TYR A 183 -18.94 16.72 -18.43
CA TYR A 183 -19.60 17.59 -19.38
C TYR A 183 -18.65 18.65 -19.96
N ALA A 184 -17.70 19.19 -19.17
CA ALA A 184 -16.67 20.10 -19.70
C ALA A 184 -15.76 19.39 -20.71
N VAL A 185 -15.41 18.12 -20.45
CA VAL A 185 -14.64 17.31 -21.41
C VAL A 185 -15.39 17.14 -22.73
N VAL A 186 -16.69 16.87 -22.70
CA VAL A 186 -17.52 16.77 -23.92
C VAL A 186 -17.61 18.11 -24.66
N GLN A 187 -17.51 19.24 -23.96
CA GLN A 187 -17.46 20.58 -24.56
C GLN A 187 -16.06 20.98 -25.07
N GLY A 188 -15.07 20.06 -25.04
CA GLY A 188 -13.75 20.26 -25.64
C GLY A 188 -12.61 20.50 -24.65
N GLU A 189 -12.86 20.49 -23.34
CA GLU A 189 -11.83 20.66 -22.32
C GLU A 189 -11.06 19.35 -22.05
N TYR A 190 -10.55 18.70 -23.11
CA TYR A 190 -9.88 17.39 -23.05
C TYR A 190 -8.65 17.35 -22.15
N TRP A 191 -8.02 18.51 -21.90
CA TRP A 191 -6.89 18.63 -20.99
C TRP A 191 -7.22 18.24 -19.54
N ARG A 192 -8.51 18.28 -19.16
CA ARG A 192 -9.03 17.76 -17.87
C ARG A 192 -8.85 16.25 -17.71
N LEU A 193 -8.79 15.49 -18.80
CA LEU A 193 -8.53 14.04 -18.74
C LEU A 193 -7.16 13.74 -18.14
N PHE A 194 -6.19 14.62 -18.37
CA PHE A 194 -4.80 14.45 -17.95
C PHE A 194 -4.48 15.21 -16.65
N THR A 195 -4.93 16.45 -16.51
CA THR A 195 -4.63 17.29 -15.34
C THR A 195 -5.20 16.70 -14.05
N ALA A 196 -6.45 16.19 -14.07
CA ALA A 196 -7.06 15.58 -12.89
C ALA A 196 -6.32 14.36 -12.32
N LEU A 197 -5.43 13.72 -13.11
CA LEU A 197 -4.61 12.59 -12.65
C LEU A 197 -3.60 12.97 -11.56
N PHE A 198 -3.33 14.27 -11.40
CA PHE A 198 -2.34 14.80 -10.45
C PHE A 198 -2.97 15.65 -9.34
N LEU A 199 -4.22 16.08 -9.50
CA LEU A 199 -4.94 16.91 -8.54
C LEU A 199 -5.44 16.10 -7.33
N HIS A 200 -5.54 16.69 -6.14
CA HIS A 200 -6.01 15.99 -4.94
C HIS A 200 -6.93 16.84 -4.04
N GLY A 201 -8.16 16.38 -3.81
CA GLY A 201 -9.09 16.97 -2.84
C GLY A 201 -8.70 16.71 -1.37
N GLY A 202 -7.57 17.28 -0.95
CA GLY A 202 -7.06 17.32 0.42
C GLY A 202 -5.78 16.52 0.67
N LEU A 203 -5.05 16.90 1.72
CA LEU A 203 -3.75 16.32 2.09
C LEU A 203 -3.81 14.80 2.35
N ALA A 204 -4.86 14.33 3.06
CA ALA A 204 -5.03 12.91 3.32
C ALA A 204 -5.14 12.10 2.02
N HIS A 205 -5.87 12.63 1.04
CA HIS A 205 -6.05 11.99 -0.26
C HIS A 205 -4.71 11.87 -1.01
N LEU A 206 -3.90 12.94 -1.03
CA LEU A 206 -2.54 12.90 -1.57
C LEU A 206 -1.69 11.84 -0.86
N LEU A 207 -1.62 11.87 0.48
CA LEU A 207 -0.75 10.98 1.24
C LEU A 207 -1.10 9.50 1.00
N PHE A 208 -2.39 9.15 0.90
CA PHE A 208 -2.80 7.79 0.55
C PHE A 208 -2.36 7.38 -0.85
N ASN A 209 -2.52 8.25 -1.85
CA ASN A 209 -2.09 7.96 -3.22
C ASN A 209 -0.57 7.83 -3.32
N LEU A 210 0.20 8.73 -2.70
CA LEU A 210 1.66 8.66 -2.67
C LEU A 210 2.13 7.38 -1.97
N PHE A 211 1.51 7.01 -0.85
CA PHE A 211 1.83 5.78 -0.13
C PHE A 211 1.51 4.54 -0.98
N ALA A 212 0.33 4.48 -1.60
CA ALA A 212 -0.05 3.36 -2.45
C ALA A 212 0.88 3.22 -3.66
N LEU A 213 1.21 4.34 -4.33
CA LEU A 213 2.18 4.37 -5.42
C LEU A 213 3.57 3.93 -4.97
N TYR A 214 4.02 4.38 -3.80
CA TYR A 214 5.31 3.99 -3.22
C TYR A 214 5.39 2.49 -2.89
N VAL A 215 4.31 1.88 -2.42
CA VAL A 215 4.28 0.46 -2.05
C VAL A 215 4.11 -0.44 -3.28
N LEU A 216 3.19 -0.08 -4.17
CA LEU A 216 2.75 -0.95 -5.28
C LEU A 216 3.57 -0.74 -6.56
N GLY A 217 4.08 0.47 -6.78
CA GLY A 217 4.79 0.87 -7.99
C GLY A 217 6.18 0.24 -8.17
N PRO A 218 7.11 0.37 -7.20
CA PRO A 218 8.50 -0.05 -7.39
C PRO A 218 8.68 -1.52 -7.75
N PRO A 219 7.91 -2.47 -7.20
CA PRO A 219 7.96 -3.85 -7.65
C PRO A 219 7.67 -4.00 -9.16
N LEU A 220 6.65 -3.31 -9.69
CA LEU A 220 6.29 -3.41 -11.11
C LEU A 220 7.34 -2.72 -11.98
N GLU A 221 7.77 -1.52 -11.59
CA GLU A 221 8.78 -0.76 -12.32
C GLU A 221 10.07 -1.56 -12.50
N ARG A 222 10.51 -2.29 -11.47
CA ARG A 222 11.66 -3.18 -11.57
C ARG A 222 11.45 -4.33 -12.55
N ALA A 223 10.22 -4.84 -12.63
CA ALA A 223 9.87 -5.96 -13.50
C ALA A 223 9.79 -5.55 -14.97
N ILE A 224 9.26 -4.37 -15.30
CA ILE A 224 8.99 -3.97 -16.70
C ILE A 224 9.88 -2.83 -17.21
N GLY A 225 10.56 -2.11 -16.32
CA GLY A 225 11.36 -0.93 -16.61
C GLY A 225 10.61 0.40 -16.45
N ALA A 226 11.37 1.48 -16.23
CA ALA A 226 10.87 2.82 -15.90
C ALA A 226 9.91 3.41 -16.95
N VAL A 227 10.29 3.38 -18.23
CA VAL A 227 9.47 3.95 -19.32
C VAL A 227 8.13 3.22 -19.45
N ARG A 228 8.16 1.88 -19.44
CA ARG A 228 6.94 1.06 -19.55
C ARG A 228 6.03 1.26 -18.34
N PHE A 229 6.61 1.43 -17.15
CA PHE A 229 5.87 1.76 -15.94
C PHE A 229 5.18 3.12 -16.05
N ALA A 230 5.90 4.17 -16.46
CA ALA A 230 5.32 5.50 -16.63
C ALA A 230 4.19 5.52 -17.67
N LEU A 231 4.38 4.85 -18.81
CA LEU A 231 3.33 4.70 -19.82
C LEU A 231 2.12 3.93 -19.28
N CYS A 232 2.35 2.84 -18.53
CA CYS A 232 1.26 2.08 -17.92
C CYS A 232 0.46 2.92 -16.92
N TYR A 233 1.13 3.71 -16.09
CA TYR A 233 0.50 4.65 -15.16
C TYR A 233 -0.38 5.67 -15.90
N LEU A 234 0.19 6.36 -16.89
CA LEU A 234 -0.49 7.45 -17.60
C LEU A 234 -1.63 6.94 -18.49
N ILE A 235 -1.42 5.85 -19.24
CA ILE A 235 -2.46 5.28 -20.12
C ILE A 235 -3.62 4.76 -19.27
N SER A 236 -3.36 4.10 -18.14
CA SER A 236 -4.42 3.63 -17.24
C SER A 236 -5.18 4.79 -16.60
N GLY A 237 -4.49 5.88 -16.25
CA GLY A 237 -5.10 7.12 -15.77
C GLY A 237 -6.03 7.75 -16.81
N LEU A 238 -5.54 7.91 -18.04
CA LEU A 238 -6.36 8.43 -19.14
C LEU A 238 -7.56 7.53 -19.44
N ALA A 239 -7.38 6.21 -19.44
CA ALA A 239 -8.48 5.26 -19.60
C ALA A 239 -9.49 5.33 -18.45
N SER A 240 -9.01 5.57 -17.22
CA SER A 240 -9.87 5.84 -16.05
C SER A 240 -10.71 7.10 -16.26
N SER A 241 -10.08 8.23 -16.59
CA SER A 241 -10.79 9.49 -16.84
C SER A 241 -11.79 9.37 -17.99
N THR A 242 -11.35 8.87 -19.14
CA THR A 242 -12.23 8.69 -20.32
C THR A 242 -13.36 7.70 -20.04
N GLY A 243 -13.09 6.62 -19.30
CA GLY A 243 -14.11 5.67 -18.87
C GLY A 243 -15.17 6.31 -17.99
N VAL A 244 -14.77 7.14 -17.02
CA VAL A 244 -15.71 7.91 -16.19
C VAL A 244 -16.54 8.88 -17.02
N VAL A 245 -15.92 9.59 -17.98
CA VAL A 245 -16.65 10.50 -18.87
C VAL A 245 -17.71 9.73 -19.66
N LEU A 246 -17.34 8.62 -20.30
CA LEU A 246 -18.24 7.79 -21.08
C LEU A 246 -19.40 7.25 -20.24
N LEU A 247 -19.10 6.69 -19.06
CA LEU A 247 -20.11 6.14 -18.16
C LEU A 247 -21.05 7.24 -17.62
N THR A 248 -20.56 8.46 -17.42
CA THR A 248 -21.38 9.59 -16.97
C THR A 248 -22.31 10.08 -18.08
N VAL A 249 -21.79 10.26 -19.29
CA VAL A 249 -22.57 10.75 -20.46
C VAL A 249 -23.64 9.74 -20.88
N THR A 250 -23.37 8.44 -20.71
CA THR A 250 -24.35 7.37 -20.96
C THR A 250 -25.36 7.17 -19.82
N GLY A 251 -25.24 7.95 -18.74
CA GLY A 251 -26.15 7.89 -17.59
C GLY A 251 -25.94 6.68 -16.66
N LEU A 252 -24.89 5.88 -16.86
CA LEU A 252 -24.61 4.70 -16.03
C LEU A 252 -24.04 5.06 -14.66
N VAL A 253 -23.36 6.21 -14.54
CA VAL A 253 -22.88 6.76 -13.27
C VAL A 253 -23.13 8.27 -13.23
N GLN A 254 -23.06 8.86 -12.03
CA GLN A 254 -23.21 10.30 -11.83
C GLN A 254 -21.96 10.83 -11.13
N VAL A 255 -21.03 11.39 -11.92
CA VAL A 255 -19.79 11.99 -11.42
C VAL A 255 -19.75 13.45 -11.85
N PHE A 256 -19.85 14.36 -10.87
CA PHE A 256 -19.79 15.79 -11.13
C PHE A 256 -18.35 16.26 -11.34
N GLN A 257 -17.48 15.88 -10.41
CA GLN A 257 -16.08 16.29 -10.38
C GLN A 257 -15.23 15.14 -9.85
N LEU A 258 -14.06 14.91 -10.46
CA LEU A 258 -13.12 13.86 -10.05
C LEU A 258 -11.69 14.38 -10.10
N VAL A 259 -10.91 14.04 -9.07
CA VAL A 259 -9.47 14.29 -9.00
C VAL A 259 -8.79 13.07 -8.38
N GLY A 260 -7.51 12.87 -8.68
CA GLY A 260 -6.66 11.94 -7.97
C GLY A 260 -5.91 10.96 -8.86
N ALA A 261 -4.73 10.59 -8.40
CA ALA A 261 -3.89 9.55 -8.99
C ALA A 261 -4.45 8.12 -8.83
N SER A 262 -5.53 7.93 -8.08
CA SER A 262 -6.00 6.61 -7.67
C SER A 262 -6.44 5.72 -8.84
N GLY A 263 -7.00 6.30 -9.91
CA GLY A 263 -7.28 5.58 -11.16
C GLY A 263 -6.01 5.02 -11.83
N CYS A 264 -4.93 5.82 -11.85
CA CYS A 264 -3.62 5.38 -12.33
C CYS A 264 -3.06 4.24 -11.47
N ILE A 265 -3.17 4.37 -10.14
CA ILE A 265 -2.69 3.37 -9.17
C ILE A 265 -3.46 2.06 -9.31
N MET A 266 -4.79 2.11 -9.49
CA MET A 266 -5.58 0.92 -9.80
C MET A 266 -5.23 0.33 -11.15
N GLY A 267 -4.80 1.15 -12.11
CA GLY A 267 -4.11 0.70 -13.32
C GLY A 267 -2.84 -0.09 -13.06
N ILE A 268 -1.98 0.37 -12.13
CA ILE A 268 -0.79 -0.38 -11.72
C ILE A 268 -1.16 -1.73 -11.07
N VAL A 269 -2.21 -1.76 -10.25
CA VAL A 269 -2.74 -3.01 -9.66
C VAL A 269 -3.25 -3.96 -10.75
N GLY A 270 -4.02 -3.44 -11.71
CA GLY A 270 -4.47 -4.18 -12.89
C GLY A 270 -3.31 -4.73 -13.70
N ALA A 271 -2.31 -3.89 -14.00
CA ALA A 271 -1.12 -4.28 -14.74
C ALA A 271 -0.32 -5.37 -14.04
N TRP A 272 -0.24 -5.32 -12.70
CA TRP A 272 0.31 -6.40 -11.91
C TRP A 272 -0.49 -7.71 -12.09
N ALA A 273 -1.82 -7.66 -12.04
CA ALA A 273 -2.67 -8.82 -12.24
C ALA A 273 -2.47 -9.44 -13.63
N GLY A 274 -2.51 -8.62 -14.69
CA GLY A 274 -2.30 -9.08 -16.07
C GLY A 274 -0.90 -9.65 -16.29
N PHE A 275 0.14 -8.96 -15.80
CA PHE A 275 1.53 -9.40 -15.91
C PHE A 275 1.76 -10.75 -15.20
N LEU A 276 1.25 -10.90 -13.97
CA LEU A 276 1.37 -12.15 -13.21
C LEU A 276 0.55 -13.28 -13.84
N LEU A 277 -0.60 -12.97 -14.44
CA LEU A 277 -1.41 -13.97 -15.14
C LEU A 277 -0.68 -14.49 -16.40
N ARG A 278 -0.07 -13.60 -17.19
CA ARG A 278 0.75 -13.98 -18.35
C ARG A 278 1.98 -14.79 -17.93
N HIS A 279 2.57 -14.46 -16.79
CA HIS A 279 3.77 -15.13 -16.26
C HIS A 279 3.47 -16.04 -15.07
N ARG A 280 2.29 -16.68 -15.06
CA ARG A 280 1.78 -17.50 -13.95
C ARG A 280 2.66 -18.70 -13.58
N HIS A 281 3.56 -19.12 -14.48
CA HIS A 281 4.51 -20.20 -14.25
C HIS A 281 5.76 -19.75 -13.48
N ALA A 282 5.96 -18.44 -13.27
CA ALA A 282 7.08 -17.94 -12.50
C ALA A 282 6.94 -18.30 -11.00
N PRO A 283 8.05 -18.48 -10.27
CA PRO A 283 8.02 -18.75 -8.83
C PRO A 283 7.18 -17.71 -8.08
N GLN A 284 6.37 -18.17 -7.14
CA GLN A 284 5.48 -17.35 -6.30
C GLN A 284 4.40 -16.55 -7.06
N ALA A 285 4.22 -16.73 -8.38
CA ALA A 285 3.21 -15.98 -9.14
C ALA A 285 1.79 -16.16 -8.58
N LYS A 286 1.41 -17.40 -8.21
CA LYS A 286 0.12 -17.69 -7.58
C LYS A 286 -0.10 -16.91 -6.27
N GLN A 287 0.91 -16.89 -5.39
CA GLN A 287 0.82 -16.15 -4.12
C GLN A 287 0.75 -14.64 -4.36
N ARG A 288 1.55 -14.11 -5.29
CA ARG A 288 1.52 -12.68 -5.63
C ARG A 288 0.18 -12.29 -6.24
N LEU A 289 -0.37 -13.12 -7.11
CA LEU A 289 -1.69 -12.91 -7.70
C LEU A 289 -2.79 -12.93 -6.64
N ALA A 290 -2.75 -13.85 -5.68
CA ALA A 290 -3.66 -13.86 -4.53
C ALA A 290 -3.56 -12.56 -3.70
N ASN A 291 -2.35 -12.03 -3.49
CA ASN A 291 -2.18 -10.74 -2.82
C ASN A 291 -2.78 -9.58 -3.63
N ILE A 292 -2.63 -9.59 -4.96
CA ILE A 292 -3.25 -8.59 -5.84
C ILE A 292 -4.78 -8.68 -5.78
N PHE A 293 -5.37 -9.88 -5.84
CA PHE A 293 -6.81 -10.05 -5.65
C PHE A 293 -7.28 -9.54 -4.29
N MET A 294 -6.52 -9.76 -3.22
CA MET A 294 -6.82 -9.20 -1.91
C MET A 294 -6.82 -7.67 -1.92
N ILE A 295 -5.85 -7.03 -2.58
CA ILE A 295 -5.80 -5.57 -2.73
C ILE A 295 -7.04 -5.06 -3.48
N ILE A 296 -7.40 -5.71 -4.59
CA ILE A 296 -8.59 -5.35 -5.37
C ILE A 296 -9.85 -5.47 -4.50
N ALA A 297 -10.01 -6.58 -3.77
CA ALA A 297 -11.17 -6.80 -2.91
C ALA A 297 -11.28 -5.74 -1.80
N ILE A 298 -10.17 -5.40 -1.15
CA ILE A 298 -10.14 -4.34 -0.13
C ILE A 298 -10.47 -2.98 -0.75
N GLN A 299 -9.92 -2.67 -1.93
CA GLN A 299 -10.22 -1.41 -2.62
C GLN A 299 -11.71 -1.34 -2.99
N THR A 300 -12.29 -2.39 -3.56
CA THR A 300 -13.72 -2.42 -3.91
C THR A 300 -14.59 -2.25 -2.67
N ALA A 301 -14.25 -2.88 -1.55
CA ALA A 301 -14.97 -2.66 -0.29
C ALA A 301 -14.86 -1.21 0.19
N PHE A 302 -13.69 -0.58 0.03
CA PHE A 302 -13.48 0.83 0.37
C PHE A 302 -14.32 1.76 -0.51
N ASP A 303 -14.30 1.55 -1.83
CA ASP A 303 -15.06 2.33 -2.80
C ASP A 303 -16.57 2.26 -2.53
N LEU A 304 -17.09 1.06 -2.20
CA LEU A 304 -18.50 0.88 -1.85
C LEU A 304 -18.88 1.57 -0.54
N SER A 305 -17.94 1.72 0.39
CA SER A 305 -18.18 2.37 1.68
C SER A 305 -18.01 3.89 1.67
N THR A 306 -17.27 4.43 0.68
CA THR A 306 -16.87 5.85 0.62
C THR A 306 -17.43 6.52 -0.64
N PRO A 307 -18.62 7.16 -0.58
CA PRO A 307 -19.27 7.75 -1.76
C PRO A 307 -18.45 8.80 -2.52
N GLN A 308 -17.48 9.44 -1.85
CA GLN A 308 -16.60 10.44 -2.45
C GLN A 308 -15.52 9.83 -3.35
N VAL A 309 -15.37 8.50 -3.34
CA VAL A 309 -14.39 7.77 -4.14
C VAL A 309 -15.08 7.14 -5.34
N SER A 310 -14.58 7.42 -6.54
CA SER A 310 -15.17 6.89 -7.76
C SER A 310 -14.75 5.44 -8.02
N MET A 311 -15.64 4.50 -7.69
CA MET A 311 -15.50 3.09 -8.07
C MET A 311 -15.33 2.94 -9.59
N ALA A 312 -16.03 3.76 -10.38
CA ALA A 312 -15.94 3.74 -11.83
C ALA A 312 -14.52 4.08 -12.32
N ALA A 313 -13.90 5.11 -11.74
CA ALA A 313 -12.51 5.46 -12.05
C ALA A 313 -11.56 4.30 -11.76
N HIS A 314 -11.68 3.70 -10.57
CA HIS A 314 -10.85 2.57 -10.16
C HIS A 314 -11.03 1.36 -11.06
N LEU A 315 -12.28 1.02 -11.42
CA LEU A 315 -12.57 -0.11 -12.28
C LEU A 315 -12.04 0.11 -13.70
N CYS A 316 -12.28 1.28 -14.30
CA CYS A 316 -11.77 1.61 -15.63
C CYS A 316 -10.24 1.58 -15.67
N GLY A 317 -9.58 2.18 -14.67
CA GLY A 317 -8.12 2.12 -14.53
C GLY A 317 -7.61 0.68 -14.39
N LEU A 318 -8.21 -0.11 -13.49
CA LEU A 318 -7.87 -1.51 -13.26
C LEU A 318 -7.99 -2.35 -14.54
N VAL A 319 -9.09 -2.22 -15.28
CA VAL A 319 -9.34 -2.98 -16.51
C VAL A 319 -8.31 -2.61 -17.58
N ALA A 320 -8.07 -1.32 -17.81
CA ALA A 320 -7.06 -0.87 -18.78
C ALA A 320 -5.66 -1.37 -18.39
N GLY A 321 -5.30 -1.21 -17.11
CA GLY A 321 -4.06 -1.71 -16.55
C GLY A 321 -3.90 -3.21 -16.75
N PHE A 322 -4.94 -4.01 -16.51
CA PHE A 322 -4.93 -5.47 -16.70
C PHE A 322 -4.56 -5.86 -18.12
N PHE A 323 -5.18 -5.25 -19.13
CA PHE A 323 -4.85 -5.52 -20.52
C PHE A 323 -3.45 -5.05 -20.90
N LEU A 324 -2.99 -3.90 -20.38
CA LEU A 324 -1.60 -3.48 -20.53
C LEU A 324 -0.62 -4.47 -19.89
N GLY A 325 -0.95 -4.99 -18.71
CA GLY A 325 -0.19 -6.02 -18.01
C GLY A 325 -0.01 -7.29 -18.83
N LEU A 326 -1.05 -7.71 -19.56
CA LEU A 326 -1.00 -8.88 -20.44
C LEU A 326 -0.05 -8.69 -21.62
N ILE A 327 0.18 -7.47 -22.12
CA ILE A 327 1.08 -7.24 -23.26
C ILE A 327 2.53 -6.97 -22.86
N LEU A 328 2.77 -6.60 -21.60
CA LEU A 328 4.11 -6.28 -21.10
C LEU A 328 5.02 -7.51 -21.00
N ALA A 329 6.31 -7.31 -21.31
CA ALA A 329 7.35 -8.31 -21.18
C ALA A 329 8.32 -7.95 -20.03
N PRO A 330 8.95 -8.94 -19.39
CA PRO A 330 9.96 -8.68 -18.36
C PRO A 330 11.12 -7.86 -18.92
N ARG A 331 11.70 -7.01 -18.07
CA ARG A 331 12.94 -6.31 -18.39
C ARG A 331 14.04 -7.34 -18.63
N PRO A 332 14.78 -7.29 -19.75
CA PRO A 332 15.92 -8.15 -19.97
C PRO A 332 16.92 -7.99 -18.82
N VAL A 333 17.30 -9.08 -18.18
CA VAL A 333 18.46 -9.08 -17.29
C VAL A 333 19.66 -8.88 -18.22
N ALA A 334 20.38 -7.77 -18.06
CA ALA A 334 21.64 -7.60 -18.76
C ALA A 334 22.49 -8.82 -18.40
N ALA A 335 22.77 -9.69 -19.36
CA ALA A 335 23.69 -10.80 -19.16
C ALA A 335 24.97 -10.17 -18.65
N SER A 336 25.38 -10.53 -17.43
CA SER A 336 26.74 -10.25 -16.98
C SER A 336 27.65 -10.85 -18.04
N ALA A 337 28.31 -9.99 -18.82
CA ALA A 337 29.44 -10.41 -19.62
C ALA A 337 30.41 -11.08 -18.63
N GLY A 338 30.48 -12.40 -18.67
CA GLY A 338 31.53 -13.13 -17.99
C GLY A 338 32.86 -12.65 -18.58
N PRO A 339 33.92 -12.51 -17.76
CA PRO A 339 35.23 -12.19 -18.30
C PRO A 339 35.66 -13.27 -19.30
N PRO A 340 36.38 -12.90 -20.37
CA PRO A 340 36.83 -13.80 -21.43
C PRO A 340 37.74 -14.92 -20.93
#